data_AF-A0AAU0Q8S8-F1
#
_entry.id   AF-A0AAU0Q8S8-F1
#
_cell.length_a   1.000
_cell.length_b   1.000
_cell.length_c   1.000
_cell.angle_alpha   90.00
_cell.angle_beta   90.00
_cell.angle_gamma   90.00
#
_symmetry.space_group_name_H-M   'P 1'
#
loop_
_entity.id
_entity.type
_entity.pdbx_description
1 polymer ?
#
loop_
_entity_poly.entity_id
_entity_poly.type
_entity_poly.pdbx_seq_one_letter_code
_entity_poly.pdbx_strand_id
1 'polypeptide(L)'
;MADTIQVTPQMLRSTANDIQANMEQAMGIAKGYLANQENVMNPATWSGAGVVASHMTATEITNELNKVLTGGTRLAEGLVQAAALMEGHEADSQTAFQALFGASHGS
;
A
#
# COMPACT_ATOMS: atom_id res chain seq x y z
N MET A 1 5.83 -26.57 17.87
CA MET A 1 6.14 -25.21 18.35
C MET A 1 5.67 -24.28 17.25
N ALA A 2 4.70 -23.41 17.52
CA ALA A 2 4.22 -22.46 16.52
C ALA A 2 5.34 -21.44 16.30
N ASP A 3 5.80 -21.32 15.06
CA ASP A 3 6.79 -20.33 14.66
C ASP A 3 6.12 -18.96 14.78
N THR A 4 6.41 -18.22 15.86
CA THR A 4 5.85 -16.90 16.07
C THR A 4 6.50 -15.97 15.05
N ILE A 5 5.73 -15.59 14.01
CA ILE A 5 6.12 -14.51 13.10
C ILE A 5 6.31 -13.25 13.95
N GLN A 6 7.57 -12.84 14.12
CA GLN A 6 7.93 -11.58 14.77
C GLN A 6 7.75 -10.45 13.76
N VAL A 7 6.61 -9.76 13.82
CA VAL A 7 6.39 -8.54 13.05
C VAL A 7 7.14 -7.42 13.76
N THR A 8 8.07 -6.76 13.07
CA THR A 8 8.80 -5.60 13.61
C THR A 8 8.28 -4.30 13.03
N PRO A 9 8.43 -3.15 13.71
CA PRO A 9 8.09 -1.83 13.16
C PRO A 9 8.77 -1.57 11.81
N GLN A 10 10.02 -2.03 11.66
CA GLN A 10 10.77 -1.88 10.42
C GLN A 10 10.18 -2.70 9.27
N MET A 11 9.69 -3.91 9.53
CA MET A 11 8.98 -4.71 8.52
C MET A 11 7.70 -4.03 8.06
N LEU A 12 6.94 -3.42 8.97
CA LEU A 12 5.72 -2.67 8.62
C LEU A 12 6.03 -1.47 7.74
N ARG A 13 7.08 -0.70 8.06
CA ARG A 13 7.54 0.44 7.24
C ARG A 13 8.02 -0.01 5.86
N SER A 14 8.82 -1.07 5.80
CA SER A 14 9.28 -1.63 4.51
C SER A 14 8.09 -2.04 3.65
N THR A 15 7.13 -2.74 4.24
CA THR A 15 5.92 -3.18 3.55
C THR A 15 5.09 -1.99 3.05
N ALA A 16 4.99 -0.91 3.83
CA ALA A 16 4.32 0.32 3.40
C ALA A 16 4.99 0.94 2.16
N ASN A 17 6.33 0.99 2.16
CA ASN A 17 7.10 1.48 1.01
C ASN A 17 6.92 0.58 -0.22
N ASP A 18 6.92 -0.74 -0.03
CA ASP A 18 6.71 -1.70 -1.12
C ASP A 18 5.31 -1.55 -1.73
N ILE A 19 4.28 -1.31 -0.90
CA ILE A 19 2.92 -1.03 -1.38
C ILE A 19 2.92 0.25 -2.23
N GLN A 20 3.57 1.31 -1.79
CA GLN A 20 3.66 2.57 -2.54
C GLN A 20 4.36 2.36 -3.90
N ALA A 21 5.51 1.70 -3.91
CA ALA A 21 6.24 1.42 -5.15
C ALA A 21 5.42 0.57 -6.14
N ASN A 22 4.73 -0.46 -5.64
CA ASN A 22 3.86 -1.30 -6.48
C ASN A 22 2.66 -0.52 -7.03
N MET A 23 2.08 0.40 -6.25
CA MET A 23 1.01 1.28 -6.74
C MET A 23 1.52 2.20 -7.86
N GLU A 24 2.69 2.82 -7.69
CA GLU A 24 3.30 3.65 -8.72
C GLU A 24 3.53 2.87 -10.03
N GLN A 25 4.04 1.65 -9.92
CA GLN A 25 4.22 0.76 -11.06
C GLN A 25 2.87 0.41 -11.73
N ALA A 26 1.86 0.02 -10.96
CA ALA A 26 0.54 -0.32 -11.48
C ALA A 26 -0.11 0.86 -12.21
N MET A 27 0.01 2.07 -11.66
CA MET A 27 -0.43 3.30 -12.32
C MET A 27 0.30 3.57 -13.63
N GLY A 28 1.61 3.34 -13.67
CA GLY A 28 2.41 3.50 -14.88
C GLY A 28 1.93 2.58 -16.01
N ILE A 29 1.73 1.30 -15.70
CA ILE A 29 1.24 0.30 -16.67
C ILE A 29 -0.14 0.69 -17.19
N ALA A 30 -1.06 1.02 -16.30
CA ALA A 30 -2.44 1.30 -16.67
C ALA A 30 -2.57 2.62 -17.46
N LYS A 31 -1.83 3.68 -17.07
CA LYS A 31 -1.76 4.91 -17.86
C LYS A 31 -1.18 4.66 -19.26
N GLY A 32 -0.16 3.81 -19.36
CA GLY A 32 0.38 3.37 -20.65
C GLY A 32 -0.65 2.68 -21.52
N TYR A 33 -1.44 1.76 -20.95
CA TYR A 33 -2.54 1.11 -21.66
C TYR A 33 -3.58 2.13 -22.15
N LEU A 34 -4.04 3.04 -21.29
CA LEU A 34 -5.06 4.04 -21.63
C LEU A 34 -4.60 4.96 -22.77
N ALA A 35 -3.37 5.46 -22.70
CA ALA A 35 -2.79 6.28 -23.76
C ALA A 35 -2.66 5.52 -25.09
N ASN A 36 -2.29 4.24 -25.04
CA ASN A 36 -2.23 3.40 -26.24
C ASN A 36 -3.64 3.12 -26.80
N GLN A 37 -4.62 2.86 -25.93
CA GLN A 37 -6.00 2.62 -26.33
C GLN A 37 -6.59 3.83 -27.08
N GLU A 38 -6.38 5.05 -26.59
CA GLU A 38 -6.84 6.28 -27.24
C GLU A 38 -6.24 6.46 -28.65
N ASN A 39 -4.97 6.11 -28.82
CA ASN A 39 -4.28 6.24 -30.10
C ASN A 39 -4.67 5.16 -31.12
N VAL A 40 -4.82 3.91 -30.70
CA VAL A 40 -5.04 2.77 -31.59
C VAL A 40 -6.52 2.57 -31.92
N MET A 41 -7.41 2.75 -30.93
CA MET A 41 -8.84 2.45 -31.02
C MET A 41 -9.67 3.72 -31.17
N ASN A 42 -9.18 4.68 -31.96
CA ASN A 42 -9.89 5.92 -32.20
C ASN A 42 -11.24 5.63 -32.89
N PRO A 43 -12.38 6.02 -32.29
CA PRO A 43 -13.71 5.72 -32.82
C PRO A 43 -14.01 6.41 -34.16
N ALA A 44 -13.21 7.39 -34.57
CA ALA A 44 -13.30 8.02 -35.89
C ALA A 44 -12.70 7.14 -37.01
N THR A 45 -11.79 6.21 -36.68
CA THR A 45 -11.13 5.32 -37.64
C THR A 45 -11.53 3.85 -37.49
N TRP A 46 -11.91 3.42 -36.29
CA TRP A 46 -12.34 2.05 -36.00
C TRP A 46 -13.76 2.03 -35.44
N SER A 47 -14.58 1.06 -35.83
CA SER A 47 -15.95 0.91 -35.31
C SER A 47 -16.33 -0.55 -35.07
N GLY A 48 -17.44 -0.78 -34.35
CA GLY A 48 -17.96 -2.10 -34.04
C GLY A 48 -17.70 -2.56 -32.60
N ALA A 49 -18.11 -3.80 -32.30
CA ALA A 49 -18.15 -4.34 -30.94
C ALA A 49 -16.78 -4.37 -30.24
N GLY A 50 -15.69 -4.55 -30.99
CA GLY A 50 -14.33 -4.55 -30.42
C GLY A 50 -13.90 -3.19 -29.88
N VAL A 51 -14.25 -2.09 -30.56
CA VAL A 51 -13.96 -0.72 -30.10
C VAL A 51 -14.76 -0.38 -28.86
N VAL A 52 -16.04 -0.75 -28.84
CA VAL A 52 -16.92 -0.57 -27.68
C VAL A 52 -16.38 -1.34 -26.47
N ALA A 53 -16.03 -2.62 -26.64
CA ALA A 53 -15.47 -3.43 -25.57
C ALA A 53 -14.14 -2.85 -25.05
N SER A 54 -13.27 -2.37 -25.94
CA SER A 54 -12.00 -1.74 -25.54
C SER A 54 -12.21 -0.47 -24.72
N HIS A 55 -13.18 0.38 -25.06
CA HIS A 55 -13.51 1.57 -24.27
C HIS A 55 -14.12 1.23 -22.91
N MET A 56 -14.95 0.18 -22.85
CA MET A 56 -15.46 -0.32 -21.58
C MET A 56 -14.33 -0.81 -20.67
N THR A 57 -13.39 -1.59 -21.20
CA THR A 57 -12.21 -2.05 -20.44
C THR A 57 -11.34 -0.86 -19.98
N ALA A 58 -11.15 0.17 -20.81
CA ALA A 58 -10.44 1.38 -20.40
C ALA A 58 -11.12 2.11 -19.24
N THR A 59 -12.45 2.19 -19.27
CA THR A 59 -13.26 2.75 -18.16
C THR A 59 -13.08 1.91 -16.88
N GLU A 60 -13.14 0.59 -17.01
CA GLU A 60 -12.98 -0.33 -15.88
C GLU A 60 -11.59 -0.21 -15.25
N ILE A 61 -10.53 -0.20 -16.07
CA ILE A 61 -9.15 0.01 -15.61
C ILE A 61 -9.03 1.34 -14.85
N THR A 62 -9.64 2.41 -15.35
CA THR A 62 -9.62 3.72 -14.69
C THR A 62 -10.29 3.66 -13.30
N ASN A 63 -11.42 2.97 -13.19
CA ASN A 63 -12.12 2.79 -11.92
C ASN A 63 -11.32 1.95 -10.94
N GLU A 64 -10.73 0.84 -11.40
CA GLU A 64 -9.89 -0.02 -10.55
C GLU A 64 -8.63 0.70 -10.07
N LEU A 65 -7.99 1.53 -10.91
CA LEU A 65 -6.86 2.36 -10.48
C LEU A 65 -7.22 3.28 -9.32
N ASN A 66 -8.38 3.93 -9.38
CA ASN A 66 -8.84 4.81 -8.29
C ASN A 66 -9.04 4.03 -6.98
N LYS A 67 -9.55 2.79 -7.05
CA LYS A 67 -9.69 1.92 -5.89
C LYS A 67 -8.33 1.48 -5.34
N VAL A 68 -7.39 1.08 -6.21
CA VAL A 68 -6.03 0.70 -5.82
C VAL A 68 -5.33 1.86 -5.12
N LEU A 69 -5.39 3.06 -5.70
CA LEU A 69 -4.84 4.27 -5.10
C LEU A 69 -5.41 4.53 -3.71
N THR A 70 -6.74 4.53 -3.59
CA THR A 70 -7.43 4.83 -2.33
C THR A 70 -7.12 3.78 -1.27
N GLY A 71 -7.26 2.51 -1.61
CA GLY A 71 -7.07 1.38 -0.69
C GLY A 71 -5.61 1.19 -0.29
N GLY A 72 -4.70 1.26 -1.26
CA GLY A 72 -3.27 1.07 -1.02
C GLY A 72 -2.63 2.24 -0.26
N THR A 73 -3.06 3.49 -0.51
CA THR A 73 -2.64 4.64 0.30
C THR A 73 -3.06 4.47 1.76
N ARG A 74 -4.34 4.15 1.98
CA ARG A 74 -4.86 3.91 3.34
C ARG A 74 -4.14 2.75 4.04
N LEU A 75 -3.82 1.68 3.31
CA LEU A 75 -3.10 0.54 3.86
C LEU A 75 -1.66 0.93 4.25
N ALA A 76 -0.93 1.62 3.37
CA ALA A 76 0.42 2.07 3.64
C ALA A 76 0.47 3.02 4.86
N GLU A 77 -0.46 3.97 4.94
CA GLU A 77 -0.60 4.86 6.10
C GLU A 77 -0.90 4.09 7.38
N GLY A 78 -1.80 3.11 7.33
CA GLY A 78 -2.13 2.25 8.47
C GLY A 78 -0.94 1.45 8.98
N LEU A 79 -0.10 0.94 8.07
CA LEU A 79 1.14 0.22 8.43
C LEU A 79 2.16 1.14 9.09
N VAL A 80 2.30 2.39 8.62
CA VAL A 80 3.18 3.39 9.24
C VAL A 80 2.69 3.74 10.65
N GLN A 81 1.38 3.93 10.83
CA GLN A 81 0.79 4.19 12.15
C GLN A 81 0.98 3.01 13.10
N ALA A 82 0.77 1.79 12.62
CA ALA A 82 1.00 0.58 13.40
C ALA A 82 2.47 0.45 13.83
N ALA A 83 3.42 0.74 12.95
CA ALA A 83 4.84 0.76 13.29
C ALA A 83 5.15 1.76 14.41
N ALA A 84 4.61 2.98 14.34
CA ALA A 84 4.79 4.00 15.37
C ALA A 84 4.16 3.58 16.72
N LEU A 85 2.98 2.95 16.69
CA LEU A 85 2.34 2.44 17.91
C LEU A 85 3.18 1.33 18.58
N MET A 86 3.76 0.43 17.78
CA MET A 86 4.62 -0.64 18.30
C MET A 86 5.88 -0.09 18.96
N GLU A 87 6.53 0.92 18.37
CA GLU A 87 7.69 1.58 18.97
C GLU A 87 7.31 2.31 20.27
N GLY A 88 6.14 2.96 20.30
CA GLY A 88 5.61 3.58 21.51
C GLY A 88 5.43 2.56 22.64
N HIS A 89 4.80 1.43 22.35
CA HIS A 89 4.63 0.35 23.34
C HIS A 89 5.97 -0.21 23.83
N GLU A 90 6.99 -0.31 22.97
CA GLU A 90 8.32 -0.76 23.37
C GLU A 90 8.98 0.25 24.34
N ALA A 91 8.93 1.53 24.03
CA ALA A 91 9.49 2.59 24.88
C ALA A 91 8.76 2.67 26.25
N ASP A 92 7.43 2.58 26.25
CA ASP A 92 6.62 2.57 27.46
C ASP A 92 6.94 1.34 28.33
N SER A 93 7.11 0.17 27.70
CA SER A 93 7.47 -1.06 28.40
C SER A 93 8.85 -0.98 29.03
N GLN A 94 9.84 -0.42 28.32
CA GLN A 94 11.19 -0.21 28.88
C GLN A 94 11.15 0.75 30.08
N THR A 95 10.36 1.82 30.00
CA THR A 95 10.19 2.79 31.08
C THR A 95 9.54 2.14 32.30
N ALA A 96 8.45 1.39 32.10
CA ALA A 96 7.76 0.68 33.17
C ALA A 96 8.67 -0.38 33.82
N PHE A 97 9.45 -1.11 33.02
CA PHE A 97 10.41 -2.09 33.51
C PHE A 97 11.51 -1.43 34.38
N GLN A 98 12.08 -0.32 33.92
CA GLN A 98 13.05 0.45 34.71
C GLN A 98 12.45 0.99 36.00
N ALA A 99 11.19 1.44 36.00
CA ALA A 99 10.51 1.88 37.21
C ALA A 99 10.31 0.73 38.23
N LEU A 100 9.93 -0.46 37.75
CA LEU A 100 9.70 -1.64 38.58
C LEU A 100 11.00 -2.23 39.17
N PHE A 101 12.06 -2.31 38.37
CA PHE A 101 13.28 -3.04 38.74
C PHE A 101 14.49 -2.15 39.02
N GLY A 102 14.56 -0.96 38.42
CA GLY A 102 15.62 0.02 38.67
C GLY A 102 15.55 0.69 40.05
N ALA A 103 14.35 0.79 40.64
CA ALA A 103 14.19 1.26 42.02
C ALA A 103 14.66 0.24 43.07
N SER A 104 14.92 -1.02 42.69
CA SER A 104 15.25 -2.11 43.62
C SER A 104 16.75 -2.34 43.86
N HIS A 105 17.65 -1.54 43.27
CA HIS A 105 19.11 -1.70 43.40
C HIS A 105 19.82 -0.52 44.09
N GLY A 106 19.08 0.36 44.75
CA GLY A 106 19.62 1.47 45.53
C GLY A 106 19.28 1.34 47.02
N SER A 107 19.98 0.47 47.75
CA SER A 107 20.03 0.44 49.22
C SER A 107 21.39 -0.03 49.69
#